data_AF-A0A3B8HH89-F1
#
_entry.id   AF-A0A3B8HH89-F1
#
_cell.length_a   1.000
_cell.length_b   1.000
_cell.length_c   1.000
_cell.angle_alpha   90.00
_cell.angle_beta   90.00
_cell.angle_gamma   90.00
#
_symmetry.space_group_name_H-M   'P 1'
#
loop_
_entity.id
_entity.type
_entity.pdbx_description
1 polymer ?
#
loop_
_entity_poly.entity_id
_entity_poly.type
_entity_poly.pdbx_seq_one_letter_code
_entity_poly.pdbx_strand_id
1 'polypeptide(L)'
;MATALTHEYRVRKNFGKIRKIIDIPSLIQMQKESYDLFLQKNVPSEARENKGLQEVFKSVFPIQDFSGTASLEFVQYSFGDVKYDVDECLARGMTYEAPLKIVVRLVVYDVEKESGHRSIRDIKE
;
A
#
# COMPACT_ATOMS: atom_id res chain seq x y z
N MET A 1 -5.66 31.10 -28.62
CA MET A 1 -5.94 30.30 -27.40
C MET A 1 -4.59 29.88 -26.85
N ALA A 2 -4.21 30.45 -25.71
CA ALA A 2 -2.84 30.59 -25.24
C ALA A 2 -2.09 29.25 -25.09
N THR A 3 -1.04 29.07 -25.88
CA THR A 3 -0.06 27.99 -25.75
C THR A 3 0.89 28.31 -24.60
N ALA A 4 1.01 27.38 -23.66
CA ALA A 4 1.83 27.47 -22.47
C ALA A 4 3.28 27.89 -22.77
N LEU A 5 3.80 28.77 -21.92
CA LEU A 5 5.01 29.61 -22.04
C LEU A 5 6.36 28.87 -21.96
N THR A 6 6.46 27.66 -22.48
CA THR A 6 7.74 26.92 -22.46
C THR A 6 7.96 26.20 -23.78
N HIS A 7 8.37 26.92 -24.82
CA HIS A 7 9.29 26.43 -25.85
C HIS A 7 9.64 27.59 -26.76
N GLU A 8 10.93 27.87 -26.88
CA GLU A 8 11.47 28.73 -27.90
C GLU A 8 10.94 28.30 -29.30
N TYR A 9 10.15 29.18 -29.91
CA TYR A 9 9.93 29.48 -31.33
C TYR A 9 10.09 28.41 -32.44
N ARG A 10 10.02 27.09 -32.19
CA ARG A 10 10.07 26.08 -33.27
C ARG A 10 8.72 25.42 -33.50
N VAL A 11 8.00 25.93 -34.50
CA VAL A 11 6.72 25.36 -34.94
C VAL A 11 6.97 24.02 -35.67
N ARG A 12 6.43 22.92 -35.13
CA ARG A 12 6.45 21.60 -35.78
C ARG A 12 5.25 21.46 -36.70
N LYS A 13 5.48 21.45 -38.02
CA LYS A 13 4.42 21.22 -39.02
C LYS A 13 3.94 19.77 -38.98
N ASN A 14 2.64 19.56 -38.81
CA ASN A 14 1.98 18.24 -38.82
C ASN A 14 1.17 18.09 -40.12
N PHE A 15 1.37 16.99 -40.87
CA PHE A 15 0.67 16.69 -42.13
C PHE A 15 -0.46 15.65 -41.95
N GLY A 16 -0.72 15.21 -40.71
CA GLY A 16 -1.78 14.26 -40.38
C GLY A 16 -3.16 14.82 -40.73
N LYS A 17 -3.93 14.08 -41.52
CA LYS A 17 -5.29 14.47 -41.95
C LYS A 17 -6.38 14.04 -40.97
N ILE A 18 -6.10 13.01 -40.16
CA ILE A 18 -7.02 12.47 -39.16
C ILE A 18 -6.98 13.36 -37.91
N ARG A 19 -8.16 13.76 -37.42
CA ARG A 19 -8.26 14.55 -36.20
C ARG A 19 -8.02 13.67 -34.98
N LYS A 20 -7.26 14.19 -34.01
CA LYS A 20 -7.08 13.56 -32.71
C LYS A 20 -8.39 13.66 -31.92
N ILE A 21 -9.00 12.52 -31.61
CA ILE A 21 -10.28 12.45 -30.88
C ILE A 21 -10.05 12.28 -29.37
N ILE A 22 -8.93 11.66 -29.00
CA ILE A 22 -8.51 11.44 -27.61
C ILE A 22 -7.06 11.86 -27.43
N ASP A 23 -6.73 12.39 -26.26
CA ASP A 23 -5.36 12.73 -25.93
C ASP A 23 -4.50 11.49 -25.69
N ILE A 24 -3.17 11.67 -25.79
CA ILE A 24 -2.25 10.58 -25.51
C ILE A 24 -2.27 10.40 -23.99
N PRO A 25 -2.61 9.20 -23.48
CA PRO A 25 -2.65 8.95 -22.05
C PRO A 25 -1.23 8.99 -21.45
N SER A 26 -1.14 9.03 -20.14
CA SER A 26 0.16 8.94 -19.47
C SER A 26 0.80 7.57 -19.74
N LEU A 27 1.98 7.58 -20.36
CA LEU A 27 2.68 6.36 -20.79
C LEU A 27 3.23 5.52 -19.63
N ILE A 28 3.25 6.09 -18.41
CA ILE A 28 3.71 5.43 -17.17
C ILE A 28 2.58 5.23 -16.17
N GLN A 29 1.33 5.50 -16.57
CA GLN A 29 0.15 5.46 -15.70
C GLN A 29 -0.04 4.09 -15.06
N MET A 30 0.03 3.03 -15.87
CA MET A 30 -0.10 1.65 -15.40
C MET A 30 0.86 1.31 -14.25
N GLN A 31 2.12 1.76 -14.35
CA GLN A 31 3.12 1.47 -13.33
C GLN A 31 2.83 2.21 -12.01
N LYS A 32 2.43 3.48 -12.11
CA LYS A 32 2.04 4.28 -10.95
C LYS A 32 0.80 3.71 -10.28
N GLU A 33 -0.25 3.44 -11.05
CA GLU A 33 -1.52 2.93 -10.54
C GLU A 33 -1.36 1.54 -9.92
N SER A 34 -0.59 0.65 -10.54
CA SER A 34 -0.32 -0.68 -9.99
C SER A 34 0.33 -0.60 -8.60
N TYR A 35 1.33 0.27 -8.44
CA TYR A 35 2.00 0.45 -7.17
C TYR A 35 1.12 1.16 -6.12
N ASP A 36 0.35 2.17 -6.53
CA ASP A 36 -0.61 2.86 -5.66
C ASP A 36 -1.71 1.90 -5.15
N LEU A 37 -2.22 1.02 -6.02
CA LEU A 37 -3.18 -0.02 -5.66
C LEU A 37 -2.59 -1.05 -4.69
N PHE A 38 -1.33 -1.41 -4.87
CA PHE A 38 -0.64 -2.34 -3.97
C PHE A 38 -0.46 -1.74 -2.56
N LEU A 39 -0.04 -0.46 -2.47
CA LEU A 39 0.29 0.19 -1.21
C LEU A 39 -0.91 0.79 -0.47
N GLN A 40 -1.94 1.28 -1.19
CA GLN A 40 -3.07 2.05 -0.65
C GLN A 40 -2.64 3.15 0.37
N LYS A 41 -1.46 3.78 0.14
CA LYS A 41 -0.79 4.65 1.11
C LYS A 41 -1.64 5.85 1.55
N ASN A 42 -2.41 6.43 0.62
CA ASN A 42 -3.21 7.63 0.85
C ASN A 42 -4.64 7.32 1.30
N VAL A 43 -4.98 6.05 1.54
CA VAL A 43 -6.32 5.62 1.98
C VAL A 43 -6.30 5.38 3.48
N PRO A 44 -7.24 5.98 4.26
CA PRO A 44 -7.39 5.70 5.68
C PRO A 44 -7.58 4.20 5.94
N SER A 45 -7.00 3.67 7.02
CA SER A 45 -7.00 2.23 7.32
C SER A 45 -8.38 1.58 7.23
N GLU A 46 -9.43 2.28 7.70
CA GLU A 46 -10.82 1.81 7.72
C GLU A 46 -11.47 1.72 6.32
N ALA A 47 -11.01 2.55 5.38
CA ALA A 47 -11.54 2.64 4.02
C ALA A 47 -10.73 1.81 3.01
N ARG A 48 -9.69 1.10 3.45
CA ARG A 48 -8.84 0.29 2.56
C ARG A 48 -9.60 -0.92 2.04
N GLU A 49 -9.55 -1.09 0.73
CA GLU A 49 -10.09 -2.27 0.07
C GLU A 49 -9.22 -3.50 0.36
N ASN A 50 -9.79 -4.69 0.26
CA ASN A 50 -9.05 -5.94 0.44
C ASN A 50 -8.20 -6.27 -0.80
N LYS A 51 -7.15 -5.48 -1.04
CA LYS A 51 -6.22 -5.59 -2.18
C LYS A 51 -4.79 -5.25 -1.74
N GLY A 52 -3.80 -5.77 -2.45
CA GLY A 52 -2.39 -5.43 -2.21
C GLY A 52 -1.95 -5.83 -0.80
N LEU A 53 -1.29 -4.94 -0.07
CA LEU A 53 -0.83 -5.23 1.30
C LEU A 53 -1.97 -5.61 2.26
N GLN A 54 -3.15 -5.00 2.11
CA GLN A 54 -4.29 -5.29 2.98
C GLN A 54 -4.76 -6.75 2.82
N GLU A 55 -4.79 -7.23 1.57
CA GLU A 55 -5.14 -8.62 1.24
C GLU A 55 -4.08 -9.59 1.75
N VAL A 56 -2.80 -9.27 1.54
CA VAL A 56 -1.68 -10.09 2.02
C VAL A 56 -1.78 -10.28 3.54
N PHE A 57 -1.93 -9.20 4.31
CA PHE A 57 -2.08 -9.33 5.77
C PHE A 57 -3.34 -10.12 6.16
N LYS A 58 -4.48 -9.86 5.53
CA LYS A 58 -5.72 -10.61 5.80
C LYS A 58 -5.66 -12.08 5.40
N SER A 59 -4.80 -12.46 4.46
CA SER A 59 -4.62 -13.86 4.07
C SER A 59 -3.79 -14.67 5.07
N VAL A 60 -2.88 -14.01 5.79
CA VAL A 60 -1.98 -14.64 6.77
C VAL A 60 -2.59 -14.61 8.18
N PHE A 61 -3.29 -13.54 8.53
CA PHE A 61 -3.92 -13.37 9.82
C PHE A 61 -5.38 -13.85 9.81
N PRO A 62 -5.90 -14.39 10.93
CA PRO A 62 -5.24 -14.53 12.23
C PRO A 62 -4.24 -15.70 12.28
N ILE A 63 -3.14 -15.50 13.01
CA ILE A 63 -2.15 -16.56 13.29
C ILE A 63 -2.47 -17.13 14.68
N GLN A 64 -2.82 -18.41 14.73
CA GLN A 64 -3.16 -19.09 15.97
C GLN A 64 -2.01 -19.97 16.47
N ASP A 65 -1.82 -20.03 17.79
CA ASP A 65 -0.94 -21.02 18.41
C ASP A 65 -1.52 -22.44 18.24
N PHE A 66 -0.63 -23.44 18.19
CA PHE A 66 -0.98 -24.86 18.13
C PHE A 66 -1.88 -25.30 19.30
N SER A 67 -1.70 -24.70 20.49
CA SER A 67 -2.50 -25.01 21.68
C SER A 67 -3.87 -24.32 21.68
N GLY A 68 -4.12 -23.40 20.74
CA GLY A 68 -5.37 -22.63 20.64
C GLY A 68 -5.59 -21.64 21.79
N THR A 69 -4.57 -21.36 22.60
CA THR A 69 -4.63 -20.44 23.76
C THR A 69 -4.32 -19.00 23.38
N ALA A 70 -3.78 -18.74 22.19
CA ALA A 70 -3.47 -17.40 21.71
C ALA A 70 -3.72 -17.25 20.21
N SER A 71 -4.11 -16.05 19.80
CA SER A 71 -4.28 -15.65 18.40
C SER A 71 -3.72 -14.24 18.21
N LEU A 72 -2.90 -14.07 17.16
CA LEU A 72 -2.50 -12.75 16.67
C LEU A 72 -3.45 -12.33 15.56
N GLU A 73 -4.01 -11.13 15.69
CA GLU A 73 -4.91 -10.50 14.74
C GLU A 73 -4.24 -9.27 14.12
N PHE A 74 -4.48 -9.05 12.83
CA PHE A 74 -4.03 -7.86 12.15
C PHE A 74 -5.05 -6.74 12.31
N VAL A 75 -4.62 -5.56 12.77
CA VAL A 75 -5.49 -4.38 12.96
C VAL A 75 -5.31 -3.42 11.78
N GLN A 76 -4.10 -2.93 11.56
CA GLN A 76 -3.80 -1.97 10.49
C GLN A 76 -2.31 -1.91 10.15
N TYR A 77 -1.97 -1.25 9.03
CA TYR A 77 -0.59 -0.90 8.69
C TYR A 77 -0.43 0.58 8.37
N SER A 78 0.77 1.12 8.54
CA SER A 78 1.14 2.49 8.18
C SER A 78 2.57 2.54 7.63
N PHE A 79 2.83 3.52 6.77
CA PHE A 79 4.18 3.80 6.30
C PHE A 79 4.78 4.91 7.16
N GLY A 80 6.00 4.71 7.63
CA GLY A 80 6.78 5.80 8.22
C GLY A 80 7.41 6.68 7.15
N ASP A 81 8.10 7.71 7.62
CA ASP A 81 8.78 8.66 6.75
C ASP A 81 9.98 8.03 6.05
N VAL A 82 10.23 8.49 4.83
CA VAL A 82 11.43 8.15 4.07
C VAL A 82 12.60 8.88 4.69
N LYS A 83 13.72 8.18 4.92
CA LYS A 83 14.89 8.75 5.59
C LYS A 83 15.72 9.67 4.70
N TYR A 84 15.79 9.37 3.40
CA TYR A 84 16.65 10.05 2.43
C TYR A 84 15.85 10.30 1.16
N ASP A 85 16.17 11.37 0.43
CA ASP A 85 15.55 11.62 -0.86
C ASP A 85 16.12 10.71 -1.96
N VAL A 86 15.55 10.80 -3.16
CA VAL A 86 15.95 9.96 -4.29
C VAL A 86 17.39 10.27 -4.74
N ASP A 87 17.78 11.54 -4.76
CA ASP A 87 19.09 11.98 -5.24
C ASP A 87 20.22 11.53 -4.29
N GLU A 88 19.99 11.60 -2.98
CA GLU A 88 20.90 11.11 -1.95
C GLU A 88 21.03 9.59 -1.98
N CYS A 89 19.92 8.87 -2.16
CA CYS A 89 19.94 7.42 -2.36
C CYS A 89 20.77 7.03 -3.58
N LEU A 90 20.60 7.72 -4.72
CA LEU A 90 21.37 7.46 -5.93
C LEU A 90 22.87 7.76 -5.73
N ALA A 91 23.21 8.90 -5.12
CA ALA A 91 24.60 9.30 -4.90
C ALA A 91 25.36 8.34 -3.97
N ARG A 92 24.67 7.76 -2.98
CA ARG A 92 25.26 6.83 -2.01
C ARG A 92 25.09 5.36 -2.38
N GLY A 93 24.40 5.04 -3.46
CA GLY A 93 24.10 3.65 -3.87
C GLY A 93 23.18 2.91 -2.88
N MET A 94 22.24 3.63 -2.26
CA MET A 94 21.26 3.09 -1.32
C MET A 94 19.91 2.84 -2.00
N THR A 95 19.08 1.98 -1.40
CA THR A 95 17.68 1.79 -1.81
C THR A 95 16.81 2.91 -1.28
N TYR A 96 15.94 3.48 -2.13
CA TYR A 96 14.91 4.43 -1.69
C TYR A 96 13.71 3.66 -1.12
N GLU A 97 13.51 3.74 0.20
CA GLU A 97 12.53 2.93 0.91
C GLU A 97 11.87 3.66 2.09
N ALA A 98 10.66 3.21 2.45
CA ALA A 98 9.93 3.66 3.62
C ALA A 98 9.65 2.47 4.55
N PRO A 99 9.77 2.62 5.88
CA PRO A 99 9.47 1.54 6.82
C PRO A 99 7.96 1.26 6.86
N LEU A 100 7.58 -0.01 6.79
CA LEU A 100 6.20 -0.47 6.99
C LEU A 100 6.01 -0.88 8.46
N LYS A 101 5.07 -0.24 9.15
CA LYS A 101 4.68 -0.57 10.54
C LYS A 101 3.31 -1.22 10.53
N ILE A 102 3.15 -2.31 11.28
CA ILE A 102 1.87 -2.97 11.48
C ILE A 102 1.45 -2.87 12.95
N VAL A 103 0.14 -2.72 13.18
CA VAL A 103 -0.48 -2.86 14.49
C VAL A 103 -1.17 -4.22 14.51
N VAL A 104 -0.79 -5.02 15.50
CA VAL A 104 -1.32 -6.37 15.70
C VAL A 104 -1.90 -6.46 17.10
N ARG A 105 -2.94 -7.27 17.25
CA ARG A 105 -3.61 -7.52 18.52
C ARG A 105 -3.38 -8.96 18.93
N LEU A 106 -2.88 -9.17 20.13
CA LEU A 106 -2.78 -10.47 20.75
C LEU A 106 -4.04 -10.74 21.57
N VAL A 107 -4.78 -11.78 21.20
CA VAL A 107 -5.93 -12.30 21.93
C VAL A 107 -5.51 -13.58 22.64
N VAL A 108 -5.68 -13.63 23.96
CA VAL A 108 -5.42 -14.82 24.78
C VAL A 108 -6.75 -15.45 25.17
N TYR A 109 -6.86 -16.76 24.98
CA TYR A 109 -8.04 -17.55 25.32
C TYR A 109 -7.79 -18.40 26.55
N ASP A 110 -8.83 -18.56 27.37
CA ASP A 110 -8.93 -19.65 28.33
C ASP A 110 -9.67 -20.83 27.67
N VAL A 111 -9.05 -22.00 27.68
CA VAL A 111 -9.53 -23.18 26.98
C VAL A 111 -9.91 -24.24 28.01
N GLU A 112 -11.21 -24.44 28.21
CA GLU A 112 -11.72 -25.51 29.06
C GLU A 112 -11.61 -26.86 28.33
N LYS A 113 -10.77 -27.76 28.86
CA LYS A 113 -10.46 -29.05 28.24
C LYS A 113 -11.66 -30.01 28.12
N GLU A 114 -12.72 -29.80 28.89
CA GLU A 114 -13.88 -30.70 28.94
C GLU A 114 -15.01 -30.30 27.99
N SER A 115 -15.19 -29.00 27.71
CA SER A 115 -16.31 -28.49 26.90
C SER A 115 -15.87 -28.00 25.51
N GLY A 116 -14.57 -27.75 25.31
CA GLY A 116 -14.04 -27.15 24.09
C GLY A 116 -14.43 -25.68 23.89
N HIS A 117 -15.14 -25.08 24.85
CA HIS A 117 -15.45 -23.66 24.83
C HIS A 117 -14.19 -22.83 25.05
N ARG A 118 -14.01 -21.82 24.18
CA ARG A 118 -12.93 -20.84 24.29
C ARG A 118 -13.53 -19.53 24.76
N SER A 119 -13.02 -18.98 25.86
CA SER A 119 -13.39 -17.66 26.36
C SER A 119 -12.21 -16.70 26.20
N ILE A 120 -12.47 -15.42 25.91
CA ILE A 120 -11.41 -14.43 25.81
C ILE A 120 -10.97 -14.08 27.24
N ARG A 121 -9.68 -14.29 27.52
CA ARG A 121 -9.06 -13.97 28.80
C ARG A 121 -8.44 -12.58 28.79
N ASP A 122 -7.75 -12.22 27.72
CA ASP A 122 -7.04 -10.94 27.61
C ASP A 122 -6.90 -10.50 26.15
N ILE A 123 -6.82 -9.18 25.95
CA ILE A 123 -6.59 -8.56 24.65
C ILE A 123 -5.53 -7.47 24.83
N LYS A 124 -4.42 -7.60 24.10
CA LYS A 124 -3.33 -6.62 24.09
C LYS A 124 -3.05 -6.13 22.68
N GLU A 125 -2.87 -4.82 22.52
CA GLU A 125 -2.51 -4.14 21.26
C GLU A 125 -1.07 -3.60 21.33
#